data_AF-A0A6I9NGV8-F1
#
_entry.id   AF-A0A6I9NGV8-F1
#
_cell.length_a   1.000
_cell.length_b   1.000
_cell.length_c   1.000
_cell.angle_alpha   90.00
_cell.angle_beta   90.00
_cell.angle_gamma   90.00
#
_symmetry.space_group_name_H-M   'P 1'
#
loop_
_entity.id
_entity.type
_entity.pdbx_description
1 polymer ?
#
loop_
_entity_poly.entity_id
_entity_poly.type
_entity_poly.pdbx_seq_one_letter_code
_entity_poly.pdbx_strand_id
1 'polypeptide(L)'
;MNRSCVNCLKSLVLSLNFLCWLCGAFVVAFGEFQMINSKFASLITSFWPIYPANTLVVTGTIVTCVCYLGMLGGMKENRCMLISFFVLLFVLMLVELAMACVFLVYSRKREFVSHSPHPPA
;
A
#
# COMPACT_ATOMS: atom_id res chain seq x y z
N MET A 1 1.07 -11.76 33.40
CA MET A 1 0.55 -11.36 32.08
C MET A 1 -0.21 -12.54 31.48
N ASN A 2 -1.51 -12.39 31.21
CA ASN A 2 -2.43 -13.53 30.96
C ASN A 2 -2.14 -14.20 29.61
N ARG A 3 -1.81 -15.51 29.58
CA ARG A 3 -1.50 -16.27 28.34
C ARG A 3 -2.61 -16.13 27.28
N SER A 4 -3.87 -16.01 27.70
CA SER A 4 -5.03 -15.84 26.83
C SER A 4 -4.96 -14.56 25.99
N CYS A 5 -4.41 -13.46 26.54
CA CYS A 5 -4.29 -12.19 25.82
C CYS A 5 -3.26 -12.28 24.69
N VAL A 6 -2.13 -12.95 24.93
CA VAL A 6 -1.07 -13.14 23.93
C VAL A 6 -1.55 -14.02 22.78
N ASN A 7 -2.32 -15.08 23.08
CA ASN A 7 -2.91 -15.92 22.04
C ASN A 7 -3.98 -15.18 21.22
N CYS A 8 -4.83 -14.36 21.87
CA CYS A 8 -5.77 -13.49 21.15
C CYS A 8 -5.06 -12.49 20.24
N LEU A 9 -4.02 -11.82 20.74
CA LEU A 9 -3.21 -10.88 19.94
C LEU A 9 -2.56 -11.59 18.75
N LYS A 10 -1.98 -12.77 18.95
CA LYS A 10 -1.37 -13.56 17.86
C LYS A 10 -2.41 -13.95 16.80
N SER A 11 -3.60 -14.37 17.23
CA SER A 11 -4.72 -14.71 16.33
C SER A 11 -5.22 -13.48 15.56
N LEU A 12 -5.37 -12.34 16.23
CA LEU A 12 -5.76 -11.07 15.61
C LEU A 12 -4.75 -10.60 14.56
N VAL A 13 -3.46 -10.67 14.87
CA VAL A 13 -2.41 -10.28 13.92
C VAL A 13 -2.45 -11.18 12.68
N LEU A 14 -2.67 -12.48 12.86
CA LEU A 14 -2.78 -13.42 11.74
C LEU A 14 -4.03 -13.16 10.90
N SER A 15 -5.19 -12.95 11.54
CA SER A 15 -6.46 -12.71 10.84
C SER A 15 -6.47 -11.39 10.09
N LEU A 16 -5.92 -10.32 10.67
CA LEU A 16 -5.78 -9.03 9.99
C LEU A 16 -4.84 -9.12 8.79
N ASN A 17 -3.76 -9.89 8.88
CA ASN A 17 -2.85 -10.15 7.77
C ASN A 17 -3.55 -10.88 6.62
N PHE A 18 -4.39 -11.87 6.94
CA PHE A 18 -5.20 -12.57 5.96
C PHE A 18 -6.21 -11.66 5.27
N LEU A 19 -6.90 -10.82 6.04
CA LEU A 19 -7.87 -9.88 5.49
C LEU A 19 -7.18 -8.86 4.57
N CYS A 20 -6.00 -8.38 4.97
CA CYS A 20 -5.18 -7.49 4.16
C CYS A 20 -4.71 -8.17 2.87
N TRP A 21 -4.32 -9.44 2.93
CA TRP A 21 -3.96 -10.23 1.76
C TRP A 21 -5.12 -10.34 0.77
N LEU A 22 -6.33 -10.65 1.24
CA LEU A 22 -7.55 -10.71 0.42
C LEU A 22 -7.86 -9.35 -0.22
N CYS A 23 -7.75 -8.27 0.56
CA CYS A 23 -7.95 -6.92 0.08
C CYS A 23 -6.92 -6.55 -1.00
N GLY A 24 -5.63 -6.84 -0.78
CA GLY A 24 -4.56 -6.60 -1.75
C GLY A 24 -4.79 -7.38 -3.04
N ALA A 25 -5.19 -8.65 -2.94
CA ALA A 25 -5.51 -9.48 -4.11
C ALA A 25 -6.71 -8.90 -4.90
N PHE A 26 -7.74 -8.40 -4.21
CA PHE A 26 -8.86 -7.72 -4.84
C PHE A 26 -8.43 -6.43 -5.55
N VAL A 27 -7.56 -5.63 -4.93
CA VAL A 27 -7.02 -4.39 -5.53
C VAL A 27 -6.17 -4.70 -6.77
N VAL A 28 -5.33 -5.74 -6.75
CA VAL A 28 -4.55 -6.17 -7.91
C VAL A 28 -5.48 -6.64 -9.03
N ALA A 29 -6.48 -7.47 -8.71
CA ALA A 29 -7.46 -7.94 -9.69
C ALA A 29 -8.25 -6.77 -10.31
N PHE A 30 -8.65 -5.79 -9.50
CA PHE A 30 -9.32 -4.59 -9.98
C PHE A 30 -8.41 -3.70 -10.83
N GLY A 31 -7.14 -3.57 -10.47
CA GLY A 31 -6.13 -2.83 -11.23
C GLY A 31 -5.88 -3.45 -12.61
N GLU A 32 -5.69 -4.78 -12.67
CA GLU A 32 -5.57 -5.52 -13.93
C GLU A 32 -6.87 -5.44 -14.75
N PHE A 33 -8.04 -5.55 -14.12
CA PHE A 33 -9.34 -5.39 -14.80
C PHE A 33 -9.49 -4.02 -15.46
N GLN A 34 -9.07 -2.95 -14.76
CA GLN A 34 -9.01 -1.62 -15.35
C GLN A 34 -7.98 -1.52 -16.47
N MET A 35 -6.82 -2.18 -16.36
CA MET A 35 -5.82 -2.21 -17.44
C MET A 35 -6.37 -2.90 -18.70
N ILE A 36 -7.08 -4.01 -18.54
CA ILE A 36 -7.69 -4.76 -19.64
C ILE A 36 -8.81 -3.95 -20.29
N ASN A 37 -9.70 -3.33 -19.50
CA ASN A 37 -10.76 -2.45 -20.03
C ASN A 37 -10.20 -1.17 -20.68
N SER A 38 -9.15 -0.58 -20.12
CA SER A 38 -8.51 0.60 -20.71
C SER A 38 -7.76 0.31 -22.00
N LYS A 39 -7.30 -0.93 -22.23
CA LYS A 39 -6.81 -1.33 -23.57
C LYS A 39 -7.90 -1.28 -24.65
N PHE A 40 -9.18 -1.47 -24.29
CA PHE A 40 -10.30 -1.21 -25.19
C PHE A 40 -10.64 0.29 -25.31
N ALA A 41 -10.44 1.08 -24.26
CA ALA A 41 -10.66 2.54 -24.26
C ALA A 41 -9.50 3.35 -24.87
N SER A 42 -8.37 2.72 -25.21
CA SER A 42 -7.17 3.37 -25.76
C SER A 42 -7.35 3.96 -27.17
N LEU A 43 -8.52 3.80 -27.80
CA LEU A 43 -8.90 4.61 -28.97
C LEU A 43 -9.41 6.02 -28.60
N ILE A 44 -9.69 6.31 -27.32
CA ILE A 44 -10.42 7.53 -26.94
C ILE A 44 -9.65 8.44 -25.97
N THR A 45 -8.80 7.93 -25.07
CA THR A 45 -8.32 8.80 -23.97
C THR A 45 -6.80 8.86 -23.86
N SER A 46 -6.25 9.67 -24.76
CA SER A 46 -5.03 10.45 -24.57
C SER A 46 -4.84 10.90 -23.11
N PHE A 47 -3.81 10.32 -22.49
CA PHE A 47 -3.02 10.86 -21.38
C PHE A 47 -3.68 10.94 -19.99
N TRP A 48 -2.95 10.39 -19.01
CA TRP A 48 -3.05 10.51 -17.54
C TRP A 48 -3.48 9.30 -16.69
N PRO A 49 -4.53 8.50 -17.01
CA PRO A 49 -5.01 7.43 -16.11
C PRO A 49 -4.12 6.18 -16.03
N ILE A 50 -3.23 5.96 -17.01
CA ILE A 50 -2.39 4.76 -17.10
C ILE A 50 -1.37 4.69 -15.93
N TYR A 51 -0.84 5.83 -15.50
CA TYR A 51 0.18 5.90 -14.45
C TYR A 51 -0.33 5.49 -13.05
N PRO A 52 -1.49 6.00 -12.56
CA PRO A 52 -2.01 5.57 -11.26
C PRO A 52 -2.46 4.10 -11.24
N ALA A 53 -3.01 3.57 -12.35
CA ALA A 53 -3.43 2.17 -12.44
C ALA A 53 -2.25 1.20 -12.31
N ASN A 54 -1.16 1.43 -13.04
CA ASN A 54 0.05 0.61 -12.94
C ASN A 54 0.68 0.70 -11.53
N THR A 55 0.68 1.89 -10.93
CA THR A 55 1.20 2.07 -9.57
C THR A 55 0.35 1.30 -8.56
N LEU A 56 -0.98 1.31 -8.71
CA LEU A 56 -1.92 0.55 -7.86
C LEU A 56 -1.66 -0.96 -7.93
N VAL A 57 -1.45 -1.51 -9.13
CA VAL A 57 -1.16 -2.94 -9.34
C VAL A 57 0.18 -3.33 -8.70
N VAL A 58 1.24 -2.55 -8.95
CA VAL A 58 2.58 -2.83 -8.40
C VAL A 58 2.55 -2.80 -6.87
N THR A 59 1.96 -1.74 -6.30
CA THR A 59 1.90 -1.58 -4.84
C THR A 59 1.02 -2.67 -4.21
N GLY A 60 -0.12 -2.98 -4.82
CA GLY A 60 -1.01 -4.05 -4.37
C GLY A 60 -0.32 -5.43 -4.37
N THR A 61 0.47 -5.72 -5.41
CA THR A 61 1.22 -6.99 -5.51
C THR A 61 2.25 -7.13 -4.39
N ILE A 62 2.97 -6.05 -4.08
CA ILE A 62 3.95 -6.01 -2.98
C ILE A 62 3.25 -6.29 -1.65
N VAL A 63 2.13 -5.61 -1.38
CA VAL A 63 1.34 -5.80 -0.16
C VAL A 63 0.85 -7.24 -0.05
N THR A 64 0.30 -7.81 -1.13
CA THR A 64 -0.13 -9.21 -1.17
C THR A 64 1.03 -10.19 -0.89
N CYS A 65 2.21 -9.99 -1.48
CA CYS A 65 3.38 -10.83 -1.20
C CYS A 65 3.83 -10.74 0.26
N VAL A 66 3.88 -9.53 0.82
CA VAL A 66 4.26 -9.30 2.22
C VAL A 66 3.25 -9.96 3.16
N CYS A 67 1.94 -9.79 2.93
CA CYS A 67 0.91 -10.42 3.76
C CYS A 67 0.93 -11.95 3.68
N TYR A 68 1.23 -12.52 2.51
CA TYR A 68 1.41 -13.96 2.36
C TYR A 68 2.60 -14.49 3.16
N LEU A 69 3.74 -13.78 3.14
CA LEU A 69 4.89 -14.09 3.99
C LEU A 69 4.57 -13.98 5.49
N GLY A 70 3.73 -13.01 5.87
CA GLY A 70 3.22 -12.86 7.24
C GLY A 70 2.37 -14.05 7.70
N MET A 71 1.49 -14.55 6.83
CA MET A 71 0.69 -15.76 7.08
C MET A 71 1.58 -17.00 7.26
N LEU A 72 2.55 -17.21 6.35
CA LEU A 72 3.51 -18.31 6.45
C LEU A 72 4.38 -18.23 7.70
N GLY A 73 4.83 -17.03 8.07
CA GLY A 73 5.61 -16.79 9.29
C GLY A 73 4.81 -17.05 10.57
N GLY A 74 3.50 -16.77 10.56
CA GLY A 74 2.59 -17.10 11.65
C GLY A 74 2.33 -18.59 11.80
N MET A 75 2.15 -19.32 10.69
CA MET A 75 1.91 -20.77 10.68
C MET A 75 3.14 -21.59 11.07
N LYS A 76 4.34 -21.16 10.69
CA LYS A 76 5.57 -21.95 10.92
C LYS A 76 6.11 -21.88 12.35
N GLU A 77 5.44 -21.14 13.24
CA GLU A 77 5.85 -20.81 14.62
C GLU A 77 7.33 -20.39 14.76
N ASN A 78 7.95 -19.97 13.65
CA ASN A 78 9.38 -19.72 13.61
C ASN A 78 9.63 -18.25 13.91
N ARG A 79 10.18 -17.98 15.09
CA ARG A 79 10.39 -16.61 15.60
C ARG A 79 11.16 -15.73 14.63
N CYS A 80 12.17 -16.27 13.93
CA CYS A 80 12.93 -15.53 12.92
C CYS A 80 12.07 -15.04 11.74
N MET A 81 11.14 -15.84 11.24
CA MET A 81 10.27 -15.42 10.14
C MET A 81 9.30 -14.31 10.57
N LEU A 82 8.77 -14.40 11.80
CA LEU A 82 7.88 -13.39 12.35
C LEU A 82 8.62 -12.06 12.61
N ILE A 83 9.87 -12.13 13.08
CA ILE A 83 10.73 -10.95 13.28
C ILE A 83 11.03 -10.28 11.94
N SER A 84 11.46 -11.03 10.92
CA SER A 84 11.72 -10.46 9.59
C SER A 84 10.48 -9.82 8.98
N PHE A 85 9.31 -10.42 9.18
CA PHE A 85 8.03 -9.85 8.74
C PHE A 85 7.73 -8.51 9.44
N PHE A 86 7.92 -8.44 10.76
CA PHE A 86 7.72 -7.21 11.51
C PHE A 86 8.68 -6.10 11.08
N VAL A 87 9.95 -6.43 10.84
CA VAL A 87 10.95 -5.48 10.33
C VAL A 87 10.57 -4.98 8.93
N LEU A 88 10.11 -5.87 8.04
CA LEU A 88 9.64 -5.48 6.70
C LEU A 88 8.46 -4.51 6.77
N LEU A 89 7.45 -4.79 7.60
CA LEU A 89 6.32 -3.89 7.81
C LEU A 89 6.76 -2.53 8.38
N PHE A 90 7.68 -2.55 9.35
CA PHE A 90 8.21 -1.33 9.94
C PHE A 90 8.92 -0.46 8.90
N VAL A 91 9.72 -1.07 8.02
CA VAL A 91 10.38 -0.37 6.91
C VAL A 91 9.35 0.18 5.91
N LEU A 92 8.30 -0.58 5.56
CA LEU A 92 7.24 -0.10 4.68
C LEU A 92 6.51 1.12 5.27
N MET A 93 6.17 1.08 6.56
CA MET A 93 5.55 2.21 7.25
C MET A 93 6.45 3.45 7.26
N LEU A 94 7.77 3.29 7.43
CA LEU A 94 8.71 4.41 7.34
C LEU A 94 8.76 5.01 5.92
N VAL A 95 8.72 4.16 4.90
CA VAL A 95 8.70 4.60 3.49
C VAL A 95 7.38 5.32 3.18
N GLU A 96 6.23 4.77 3.56
CA GLU A 96 4.92 5.42 3.38
C GLU A 96 4.85 6.75 4.13
N LEU A 97 5.34 6.80 5.37
CA LEU A 97 5.38 8.03 6.15
C LEU A 97 6.28 9.08 5.50
N ALA A 98 7.47 8.70 5.03
CA ALA A 98 8.36 9.61 4.31
C ALA A 98 7.71 10.15 3.04
N MET A 99 7.08 9.29 2.24
CA MET A 99 6.34 9.67 1.04
C MET A 99 5.18 10.62 1.36
N ALA A 100 4.40 10.34 2.40
CA ALA A 100 3.30 11.19 2.86
C ALA A 100 3.81 12.58 3.32
N CYS A 101 4.88 12.61 4.10
CA CYS A 101 5.51 13.87 4.53
C CYS A 101 6.01 14.70 3.34
N VAL A 102 6.71 14.08 2.39
CA VAL A 102 7.17 14.75 1.17
C VAL A 102 5.98 15.27 0.37
N PHE A 103 4.93 14.46 0.19
CA PHE A 103 3.72 14.85 -0.53
C PHE A 103 3.02 16.05 0.14
N LEU A 104 2.91 16.06 1.47
CA LEU A 104 2.34 17.18 2.21
C LEU A 104 3.16 18.46 2.04
N VAL A 105 4.49 18.39 2.16
CA VAL A 105 5.36 19.56 1.96
C VAL A 105 5.24 20.13 0.55
N TYR A 106 5.23 19.27 -0.49
CA TYR A 106 5.02 19.71 -1.87
C TYR A 106 3.63 20.30 -2.10
N SER A 107 2.59 19.73 -1.49
CA SER A 107 1.23 20.26 -1.59
C SER A 107 1.13 21.64 -0.96
N ARG A 108 1.74 21.84 0.21
CA ARG A 108 1.80 23.14 0.90
C ARG A 108 2.58 24.20 0.12
N LYS A 109 3.70 23.83 -0.53
CA LYS A 109 4.42 24.75 -1.42
C LYS A 109 3.57 25.20 -2.63
N ARG A 110 2.77 24.29 -3.19
CA ARG A 110 1.88 24.62 -4.32
C ARG A 110 0.78 25.59 -3.91
N GLU A 111 0.13 25.37 -2.76
CA GLU A 111 -0.85 26.31 -2.20
C GLU A 111 -0.26 27.72 -1.98
N PHE A 112 0.98 27.82 -1.47
CA PHE A 112 1.62 29.10 -1.20
C PHE A 112 1.95 29.89 -2.48
N VAL A 113 2.37 29.20 -3.55
CA VAL A 113 2.64 29.85 -4.86
C VAL A 113 1.36 30.37 -5.50
N SER A 114 0.23 29.64 -5.39
CA SER A 114 -1.05 30.10 -5.92
C SER A 114 -1.65 31.32 -5.20
N HIS A 115 -1.13 31.69 -4.02
CA HIS A 115 -1.62 32.84 -3.25
C HIS A 115 -0.70 34.07 -3.32
N SER A 116 0.40 34.03 -4.09
CA SER A 116 1.22 35.22 -4.33
C SER A 116 0.54 36.09 -5.40
N PRO A 117 0.14 37.34 -5.10
CA PRO A 117 -0.51 38.22 -6.06
C PRO A 117 0.46 38.54 -7.19
N HIS A 118 0.00 38.34 -8.43
CA HIS A 118 0.71 38.72 -9.64
C HIS A 118 1.17 40.20 -9.55
N PRO A 119 2.43 40.54 -9.85
CA PRO A 119 2.82 41.94 -10.02
C PRO A 119 2.10 42.50 -11.26
N PRO A 120 1.46 43.68 -11.17
CA PRO A 120 0.92 44.35 -12.35
C PRO A 120 2.07 44.77 -13.28
N ALA A 121 1.92 44.41 -14.56
CA ALA A 121 2.79 44.85 -15.64
C ALA A 121 2.63 46.35 -15.94
#